data_AF-A0A4U5NHA5-F1
#
_entry.id   AF-A0A4U5NHA5-F1
#
_cell.length_a   1.000
_cell.length_b   1.000
_cell.length_c   1.000
_cell.angle_alpha   90.00
_cell.angle_beta   90.00
_cell.angle_gamma   90.00
#
_symmetry.space_group_name_H-M   'P 1'
#
loop_
_entity.id
_entity.type
_entity.pdbx_description
1 polymer ?
#
loop_
_entity_poly.entity_id
_entity_poly.type
_entity_poly.pdbx_seq_one_letter_code
_entity_poly.pdbx_strand_id
1 'polypeptide(L)'
;MQVKGRLLMTPKVVYGRNTQIEAREGKWRAERKTFLKPAGAARWTCMMLTNNRLGEQMMHNFLNKYVAVCRRNGMQMADPIEPFVVDWRRTDLQTEIDAFMKDCTQQYKLEFVLCIQDNKHA
;
A
#
# COMPACT_ATOMS: atom_id res chain seq x y z
N MET A 1 9.36 -25.33 -41.50
CA MET A 1 7.91 -25.14 -41.27
C MET A 1 7.70 -23.74 -40.72
N GLN A 2 6.93 -22.88 -41.38
CA GLN A 2 6.62 -21.53 -40.91
C GLN A 2 5.17 -21.51 -40.43
N VAL A 3 4.92 -20.90 -39.27
CA VAL A 3 3.59 -20.78 -38.67
C VAL A 3 3.10 -19.35 -38.84
N LYS A 4 1.90 -19.18 -39.41
CA LYS A 4 1.28 -17.86 -39.58
C LYS A 4 0.60 -17.44 -38.29
N GLY A 5 1.22 -16.50 -37.57
CA GLY A 5 0.64 -15.86 -36.38
C GLY A 5 -0.26 -14.67 -36.73
N ARG A 6 -1.05 -14.22 -35.75
CA ARG A 6 -1.77 -12.93 -35.79
C ARG A 6 -1.33 -12.09 -34.60
N LEU A 7 -0.99 -10.83 -34.85
CA LEU A 7 -0.78 -9.83 -33.81
C LEU A 7 -2.07 -9.03 -33.63
N LEU A 8 -2.65 -9.06 -32.44
CA LEU A 8 -3.83 -8.26 -32.13
C LEU A 8 -3.42 -6.80 -31.86
N MET A 9 -4.35 -5.88 -32.11
CA MET A 9 -4.15 -4.47 -31.78
C MET A 9 -4.02 -4.28 -30.27
N THR A 10 -3.12 -3.39 -29.88
CA THR A 10 -2.94 -3.01 -28.48
C THR A 10 -4.18 -2.31 -27.95
N PRO A 11 -4.76 -2.74 -26.82
CA PRO A 11 -5.85 -2.02 -26.19
C PRO A 11 -5.38 -0.71 -25.56
N LYS A 12 -6.28 0.27 -25.47
CA LYS A 12 -6.06 1.50 -24.70
C LYS A 12 -6.41 1.26 -23.23
N VAL A 13 -5.55 1.74 -22.33
CA VAL A 13 -5.80 1.73 -20.88
C VAL A 13 -6.37 3.08 -20.47
N VAL A 14 -7.52 3.06 -19.80
CA VAL A 14 -8.23 4.26 -19.35
C VAL A 14 -7.99 4.51 -17.86
N TYR A 15 -7.59 5.72 -17.52
CA TYR A 15 -7.36 6.24 -16.17
C TYR A 15 -8.40 7.31 -15.80
N GLY A 16 -8.32 7.81 -14.58
CA GLY A 16 -9.14 8.94 -14.13
C GLY A 16 -9.00 10.15 -15.05
N ARG A 17 -10.01 11.02 -15.05
CA ARG A 17 -10.10 12.19 -15.93
C ARG A 17 -10.03 11.83 -17.43
N ASN A 18 -10.52 10.64 -17.80
CA ASN A 18 -10.52 10.12 -19.17
C ASN A 18 -9.12 10.09 -19.83
N THR A 19 -8.06 9.95 -19.03
CA THR A 19 -6.70 9.85 -19.56
C THR A 19 -6.50 8.48 -20.17
N GLN A 20 -6.13 8.42 -21.46
CA GLN A 20 -5.88 7.16 -22.16
C GLN A 20 -4.38 6.99 -22.43
N ILE A 21 -3.88 5.77 -22.26
CA ILE A 21 -2.52 5.41 -22.65
C ILE A 21 -2.53 4.12 -23.47
N GLU A 22 -1.53 3.99 -24.35
CA GLU A 22 -1.30 2.76 -25.10
C GLU A 22 -0.24 1.92 -24.40
N ALA A 23 -0.49 0.61 -24.27
CA ALA A 23 0.52 -0.31 -23.80
C ALA A 23 1.60 -0.49 -24.88
N ARG A 24 2.85 -0.67 -24.45
CA ARG A 24 3.97 -1.01 -25.32
C ARG A 24 4.54 -2.32 -24.84
N GLU A 25 4.68 -3.29 -25.74
CA GLU A 25 5.24 -4.62 -25.44
C GLU A 25 4.51 -5.32 -24.27
N GLY A 26 3.18 -5.20 -24.23
CA GLY A 26 2.34 -5.79 -23.17
C GLY A 26 2.45 -5.08 -21.81
N LYS A 27 3.11 -3.93 -21.73
CA LYS A 27 3.32 -3.18 -20.48
C LYS A 27 2.80 -1.76 -20.60
N TRP A 28 2.39 -1.19 -19.47
CA TRP A 28 2.07 0.23 -19.36
C TRP A 28 2.53 0.74 -17.99
N ARG A 29 2.66 2.06 -17.87
CA ARG A 29 3.03 2.72 -16.61
C ARG A 29 1.84 3.48 -16.05
N ALA A 30 1.62 3.36 -14.75
CA ALA A 30 0.62 4.13 -14.00
C ALA A 30 1.21 5.43 -13.39
N GLU A 31 2.47 5.74 -13.68
CA GLU A 31 3.16 6.90 -13.13
C GLU A 31 2.44 8.22 -13.46
N ARG A 32 2.21 9.03 -12.42
CA ARG A 32 1.54 10.34 -12.54
C ARG A 32 0.13 10.25 -13.16
N LYS A 33 -0.53 9.09 -13.07
CA LYS A 33 -1.92 8.90 -13.47
C LYS A 33 -2.78 8.71 -12.23
N THR A 34 -3.96 9.30 -12.24
CA THR A 34 -4.99 9.06 -11.23
C THR A 34 -5.74 7.77 -11.55
N PHE A 35 -6.05 6.95 -10.57
CA PHE A 35 -6.87 5.76 -10.79
C PHE A 35 -8.20 6.09 -11.45
N LEU A 36 -8.75 5.16 -12.24
CA LEU A 36 -10.06 5.33 -12.88
C LEU A 36 -11.16 5.59 -11.86
N LYS A 37 -11.13 4.84 -10.75
CA LYS A 37 -11.98 5.02 -9.57
C LYS A 37 -11.09 4.99 -8.33
N PRO A 38 -10.57 6.14 -7.87
CA PRO A 38 -9.72 6.16 -6.68
C PRO A 38 -10.55 5.85 -5.43
N ALA A 39 -10.00 5.00 -4.56
CA ALA A 39 -10.54 4.75 -3.23
C ALA A 39 -9.96 5.72 -2.21
N GLY A 40 -10.46 5.66 -0.97
CA GLY A 40 -9.93 6.43 0.15
C GLY A 40 -9.95 5.61 1.43
N ALA A 41 -9.19 6.09 2.41
CA ALA A 41 -9.23 5.61 3.77
C ALA A 41 -9.13 6.82 4.70
N ALA A 42 -10.23 7.14 5.37
CA ALA A 42 -10.29 8.22 6.34
C ALA A 42 -9.82 7.75 7.71
N ARG A 43 -10.05 6.47 8.04
CA ARG A 43 -9.67 5.85 9.31
C ARG A 43 -8.83 4.62 9.03
N TRP A 44 -7.52 4.77 9.11
CA TRP A 44 -6.59 3.66 8.93
C TRP A 44 -5.37 3.79 9.83
N THR A 45 -4.62 2.72 9.99
CA THR A 45 -3.38 2.70 10.78
C THR A 45 -2.31 1.83 10.12
N CYS A 46 -1.12 1.81 10.70
CA CYS A 46 -0.02 0.97 10.30
C CYS A 46 0.59 0.25 11.50
N MET A 47 0.87 -1.05 11.34
CA MET A 47 1.70 -1.83 12.27
C MET A 47 2.98 -2.26 11.57
N MET A 48 4.13 -2.02 12.18
CA MET A 48 5.43 -2.46 11.68
C MET A 48 6.08 -3.47 12.62
N LEU A 49 6.34 -4.68 12.13
CA LEU A 49 7.11 -5.71 12.81
C LEU A 49 8.59 -5.58 12.41
N THR A 50 9.47 -5.20 13.33
CA THR A 50 10.90 -5.04 13.04
C THR A 50 11.76 -5.16 14.30
N ASN A 51 12.98 -5.67 14.16
CA ASN A 51 13.97 -5.66 15.25
C ASN A 51 14.95 -4.48 15.15
N ASN A 52 14.71 -3.57 14.22
CA ASN A 52 15.58 -2.45 13.97
C ASN A 52 15.28 -1.33 14.98
N ARG A 53 16.32 -0.84 15.65
CA ARG A 53 16.22 0.28 16.61
C ARG A 53 15.70 1.58 16.00
N LEU A 54 15.80 1.72 14.68
CA LEU A 54 15.24 2.86 13.92
C LEU A 54 13.85 2.58 13.35
N GLY A 55 13.14 1.56 13.85
CA GLY A 55 11.83 1.12 13.35
C GLY A 55 10.82 2.25 13.21
N GLU A 56 10.66 3.08 14.25
CA GLU A 56 9.74 4.22 14.23
C GLU A 56 10.08 5.24 13.14
N GLN A 57 11.36 5.62 13.04
CA GLN A 57 11.81 6.59 12.03
C GLN A 57 11.63 6.03 10.60
N MET A 58 11.91 4.74 10.40
CA MET A 58 11.70 4.07 9.11
C MET A 58 10.22 4.01 8.76
N MET A 59 9.36 3.64 9.72
CA MET A 59 7.91 3.59 9.54
C MET A 59 7.37 4.97 9.16
N HIS A 60 7.75 6.01 9.90
CA HIS A 60 7.31 7.38 9.63
C HIS A 60 7.73 7.85 8.23
N ASN A 61 8.99 7.63 7.85
CA ASN A 61 9.50 7.96 6.52
C ASN A 61 8.77 7.19 5.41
N PHE A 62 8.44 5.92 5.64
CA PHE A 62 7.69 5.11 4.72
C PHE A 62 6.25 5.63 4.56
N LEU A 63 5.55 5.87 5.67
CA LEU A 63 4.15 6.33 5.67
C LEU A 63 3.99 7.67 4.96
N ASN A 64 4.90 8.61 5.18
CA ASN A 64 4.90 9.90 4.48
C ASN A 64 4.97 9.71 2.95
N LYS A 65 5.83 8.80 2.47
CA LYS A 65 5.95 8.50 1.04
C LYS A 65 4.74 7.74 0.51
N TYR A 66 4.24 6.78 1.28
CA TYR A 66 3.07 5.98 0.96
C TYR A 66 1.84 6.87 0.73
N VAL A 67 1.51 7.73 1.70
CA VAL A 67 0.40 8.68 1.62
C VAL A 67 0.59 9.64 0.45
N ALA A 68 1.80 10.16 0.24
CA ALA A 68 2.08 11.05 -0.88
C ALA A 68 1.84 10.40 -2.25
N VAL A 69 2.20 9.11 -2.41
CA VAL A 69 1.95 8.36 -3.65
C VAL A 69 0.47 8.07 -3.83
N CYS A 70 -0.25 7.65 -2.79
CA CYS A 70 -1.69 7.43 -2.84
C CYS A 70 -2.44 8.69 -3.26
N ARG A 71 -2.17 9.83 -2.60
CA ARG A 71 -2.77 11.13 -2.93
C ARG A 71 -2.43 11.58 -4.36
N ARG A 72 -1.18 11.39 -4.80
CA ARG A 72 -0.76 11.67 -6.19
C ARG A 72 -1.53 10.84 -7.23
N ASN A 73 -1.90 9.61 -6.89
CA ASN A 73 -2.70 8.74 -7.74
C ASN A 73 -4.22 8.94 -7.57
N GLY A 74 -4.62 10.03 -6.89
CA GLY A 74 -6.00 10.46 -6.74
C GLY A 74 -6.75 9.83 -5.56
N MET A 75 -6.11 9.00 -4.75
CA MET A 75 -6.73 8.42 -3.56
C MET A 75 -6.92 9.44 -2.44
N GLN A 76 -8.00 9.31 -1.68
CA GLN A 76 -8.29 10.14 -0.51
C GLN A 76 -7.76 9.45 0.75
N MET A 77 -6.47 9.63 1.05
CA MET A 77 -5.85 9.03 2.24
C MET A 77 -5.67 10.09 3.33
N ALA A 78 -6.26 9.86 4.50
CA ALA A 78 -5.93 10.59 5.73
C ALA A 78 -4.53 10.18 6.23
N ASP A 79 -4.03 10.89 7.24
CA ASP A 79 -2.83 10.43 7.95
C ASP A 79 -3.19 9.25 8.88
N PRO A 80 -2.29 8.28 9.08
CA PRO A 80 -2.60 7.07 9.84
C PRO A 80 -2.77 7.39 11.34
N ILE A 81 -3.75 6.74 11.97
CA ILE A 81 -4.07 6.87 13.39
C ILE A 81 -3.13 5.99 14.20
N GLU A 82 -2.37 6.56 15.13
CA GLU A 82 -1.49 5.84 16.07
C GLU A 82 -0.69 4.67 15.44
N PRO A 83 0.22 4.93 14.48
CA PRO A 83 1.08 3.88 13.92
C PRO A 83 1.92 3.19 15.00
N PHE A 84 2.00 1.86 14.95
CA PHE A 84 2.61 1.05 16.00
C PHE A 84 3.80 0.23 15.49
N VAL A 85 4.88 0.16 16.27
CA VAL A 85 6.07 -0.65 15.97
C VAL A 85 6.22 -1.75 17.01
N VAL A 86 6.34 -2.99 16.56
CA VAL A 86 6.56 -4.16 17.40
C VAL A 86 7.96 -4.72 17.19
N ASP A 87 8.74 -4.79 18.27
CA ASP A 87 9.99 -5.53 18.28
C ASP A 87 9.72 -7.02 18.47
N TRP A 88 9.76 -7.74 17.35
CA TRP A 88 9.48 -9.17 17.30
C TRP A 88 10.46 -10.05 18.09
N ARG A 89 11.61 -9.52 18.51
CA ARG A 89 12.59 -10.27 19.34
C ARG A 89 12.32 -10.18 20.83
N ARG A 90 11.55 -9.18 21.26
CA ARG A 90 11.44 -8.80 22.68
C ARG A 90 10.04 -8.98 23.24
N THR A 91 9.09 -9.39 22.42
CA THR A 91 7.67 -9.43 22.77
C THR A 91 7.05 -10.75 22.36
N ASP A 92 5.98 -11.13 23.05
CA ASP A 92 5.08 -12.15 22.54
C ASP A 92 4.25 -11.54 21.41
N LEU A 93 4.71 -11.80 20.18
CA LEU A 93 4.12 -11.29 18.96
C LEU A 93 2.61 -11.53 18.87
N GLN A 94 2.14 -12.71 19.29
CA GLN A 94 0.73 -13.06 19.16
C GLN A 94 -0.12 -12.13 20.05
N THR A 95 0.31 -11.95 21.31
CA THR A 95 -0.36 -11.06 22.26
C THR A 95 -0.37 -9.61 21.77
N GLU A 96 0.74 -9.10 21.24
CA GLU A 96 0.83 -7.72 20.72
C GLU A 96 -0.08 -7.51 19.49
N ILE A 97 -0.09 -8.45 18.54
CA ILE A 97 -0.94 -8.38 17.36
C ILE A 97 -2.42 -8.45 17.76
N ASP A 98 -2.78 -9.35 18.69
CA ASP A 98 -4.16 -9.50 19.16
C ASP A 98 -4.65 -8.24 19.88
N ALA A 99 -3.82 -7.63 20.73
CA ALA A 99 -4.12 -6.36 21.38
C ALA A 99 -4.34 -5.24 20.35
N PHE A 100 -3.41 -5.10 19.40
CA PHE A 100 -3.51 -4.10 18.34
C PHE A 100 -4.77 -4.27 17.47
N MET A 101 -5.08 -5.50 17.05
CA MET A 101 -6.27 -5.78 16.23
C MET A 101 -7.57 -5.55 17.01
N LYS A 102 -7.57 -5.82 18.32
CA LYS A 102 -8.69 -5.49 19.20
C LYS A 102 -8.90 -3.97 19.28
N ASP A 103 -7.84 -3.18 19.45
CA ASP A 103 -7.95 -1.72 19.50
C ASP A 103 -8.43 -1.13 18.16
N CYS A 104 -7.93 -1.66 17.05
CA CYS A 104 -8.36 -1.29 15.70
C CYS A 104 -9.86 -1.44 15.48
N THR A 105 -10.44 -2.53 16.00
CA THR A 105 -11.85 -2.86 15.82
C THR A 105 -12.76 -2.15 16.83
N GLN A 106 -12.34 -2.07 18.10
CA GLN A 106 -13.19 -1.58 19.19
C GLN A 106 -13.10 -0.06 19.39
N GLN A 107 -11.91 0.51 19.28
CA GLN A 107 -11.68 1.93 19.58
C GLN A 107 -11.74 2.78 18.31
N TYR A 108 -11.05 2.34 17.26
CA TYR A 108 -10.76 3.19 16.12
C TYR A 108 -11.63 2.95 14.88
N LYS A 109 -12.48 1.91 14.86
CA LYS A 109 -13.38 1.59 13.72
C LYS A 109 -12.69 1.79 12.37
N LEU A 110 -11.53 1.17 12.22
CA LEU A 110 -10.67 1.37 11.05
C LEU A 110 -11.26 0.70 9.80
N GLU A 111 -11.03 1.31 8.65
CA GLU A 111 -11.40 0.82 7.31
C GLU A 111 -10.30 -0.05 6.71
N PHE A 112 -9.06 0.17 7.17
CA PHE A 112 -7.86 -0.43 6.61
C PHE A 112 -6.73 -0.46 7.66
N VAL A 113 -5.94 -1.53 7.63
CA VAL A 113 -4.73 -1.69 8.46
C VAL A 113 -3.59 -2.09 7.53
N LEU A 114 -2.49 -1.33 7.55
CA LEU A 114 -1.27 -1.64 6.81
C LEU A 114 -0.28 -2.37 7.71
N CYS A 115 0.01 -3.63 7.44
CA CYS A 115 1.04 -4.38 8.15
C CYS A 115 2.36 -4.38 7.36
N ILE A 116 3.43 -3.92 7.98
CA ILE A 116 4.80 -3.90 7.44
C ILE A 116 5.62 -4.92 8.23
N GLN A 117 6.38 -5.76 7.55
CA GLN A 117 7.32 -6.67 8.19
C GLN A 117 8.70 -6.47 7.56
N ASP A 118 9.72 -6.26 8.39
CA ASP A 118 11.10 -6.37 7.91
C ASP A 118 11.43 -7.85 7.70
N ASN A 119 11.82 -8.21 6.48
CA ASN A 119 12.33 -9.54 6.18
C ASN A 119 13.83 -9.59 6.47
N LYS A 120 14.22 -10.47 7.39
CA LYS A 120 15.59 -10.99 7.46
C LYS A 120 15.76 -12.49 7.24
N HIS A 121 14.68 -13.25 7.01
CA HIS A 121 14.80 -14.67 6.66
C HIS A 121 13.74 -15.08 5.63
N ALA A 122 14.16 -15.07 4.36
CA ALA A 122 13.77 -16.11 3.41
C ALA A 122 14.88 -17.17 3.43
#